data_AF-A0A0K8TG68-F1
#
_entry.id   AF-A0A0K8TG68-F1
#
_cell.length_a   1.000
_cell.length_b   1.000
_cell.length_c   1.000
_cell.angle_alpha   90.00
_cell.angle_beta   90.00
_cell.angle_gamma   90.00
#
_symmetry.space_group_name_H-M   'P 1'
#
loop_
_entity.id
_entity.type
_entity.pdbx_description
1 polymer ?
#
loop_
_entity_poly.entity_id
_entity_poly.type
_entity_poly.pdbx_seq_one_letter_code
_entity_poly.pdbx_strand_id
1 'polypeptide(L)'
;SVMRCLAWLSLLLLSLLELVHLKKYDPCEFGQVLTNDKYHVSFWQIPTWVCIGYLATNLNTSYNEFGYHGLFRIAGKHWCGQCNVTCDKLMDDDLTDDLACAVHIYDRHNTEHSSGFNAWGTFYSNCKEPWKHLHDHDCHKMWKFLLLRLPKYELDRHLATQRGQTTVSALEADEVGISFPDVVNTTDSSNSTSDHRTGHQAGWAVHHLLLSDSGILILVLLLIFVVAGLVEVWRRYELPYSTMCP
;
A
#
# COMPACT_ATOMS: atom_id res chain seq x y z
N SER A 1 -4.24 -42.01 -19.90
CA SER A 1 -3.57 -40.82 -20.46
C SER A 1 -4.40 -39.54 -20.34
N VAL A 2 -5.67 -39.50 -20.76
CA VAL A 2 -6.53 -38.29 -20.63
C VAL A 2 -6.66 -37.78 -19.18
N MET A 3 -6.79 -38.70 -18.23
CA MET A 3 -6.89 -38.39 -16.80
C MET A 3 -5.64 -37.71 -16.23
N ARG A 4 -4.47 -37.99 -16.80
CA ARG A 4 -3.21 -37.36 -16.40
C ARG A 4 -3.10 -35.95 -16.95
N CYS A 5 -3.45 -35.72 -18.22
CA CYS A 5 -3.54 -34.36 -18.77
C CYS A 5 -4.51 -33.46 -17.98
N LEU A 6 -5.67 -34.00 -17.60
CA LEU A 6 -6.63 -33.27 -16.75
C LEU A 6 -6.05 -32.99 -15.36
N ALA A 7 -5.28 -33.92 -14.79
CA ALA A 7 -4.57 -33.68 -13.53
C ALA A 7 -3.52 -32.57 -13.65
N TRP A 8 -2.70 -32.57 -14.72
CA TRP A 8 -1.70 -31.51 -14.97
C TRP A 8 -2.34 -30.15 -15.26
N LEU A 9 -3.43 -30.11 -16.02
CA LEU A 9 -4.21 -28.87 -16.25
C LEU A 9 -4.89 -28.38 -14.98
N SER A 10 -5.38 -29.29 -14.13
CA SER A 10 -5.92 -28.92 -12.81
C SER A 10 -4.83 -28.44 -11.86
N LEU A 11 -3.62 -29.00 -11.90
CA LEU A 11 -2.45 -28.52 -11.13
C LEU A 11 -1.96 -27.17 -11.63
N LEU A 12 -1.94 -26.94 -12.94
CA LEU A 12 -1.65 -25.64 -13.54
C LEU A 12 -2.71 -24.60 -13.12
N LEU A 13 -4.00 -24.96 -13.20
CA LEU A 13 -5.09 -24.10 -12.76
C LEU A 13 -5.01 -23.83 -11.25
N LEU A 14 -4.74 -24.83 -10.40
CA LEU A 14 -4.52 -24.68 -8.96
C LEU A 14 -3.30 -23.80 -8.65
N SER A 15 -2.22 -23.90 -9.43
CA SER A 15 -1.06 -23.00 -9.30
C SER A 15 -1.36 -21.56 -9.73
N LEU A 16 -2.31 -21.37 -10.66
CA LEU A 16 -2.82 -20.05 -11.05
C LEU A 16 -3.84 -19.50 -10.04
N LEU A 17 -4.50 -20.37 -9.26
CA LEU A 17 -5.37 -19.99 -8.14
C LEU A 17 -4.58 -19.46 -6.92
N GLU A 18 -3.26 -19.66 -6.86
CA GLU A 18 -2.40 -19.07 -5.82
C GLU A 18 -2.13 -17.56 -6.04
N LEU A 19 -2.64 -16.96 -7.13
CA LEU A 19 -2.63 -15.50 -7.33
C LEU A 19 -3.77 -14.77 -6.58
N VAL A 20 -4.31 -15.36 -5.50
CA VAL A 20 -5.05 -14.56 -4.50
C VAL A 20 -4.00 -13.74 -3.75
N HIS A 21 -3.60 -12.62 -4.35
CA HIS A 21 -2.56 -11.78 -3.81
C HIS A 21 -3.06 -11.11 -2.53
N LEU A 22 -2.39 -11.43 -1.43
CA LEU A 22 -2.52 -10.75 -0.16
C LEU A 22 -1.51 -9.62 -0.15
N LYS A 23 -1.83 -8.45 -0.70
CA LYS A 23 -0.87 -7.34 -0.71
C LYS A 23 -0.88 -6.58 0.60
N LYS A 24 0.29 -6.49 1.19
CA LYS A 24 0.56 -5.69 2.37
C LYS A 24 1.72 -4.77 2.08
N TYR A 25 1.49 -3.46 2.15
CA TYR A 25 2.52 -2.49 1.84
C TYR A 25 3.42 -2.20 3.05
N ASP A 26 4.69 -1.94 2.80
CA ASP A 26 5.52 -1.22 3.77
C ASP A 26 5.08 0.26 3.83
N PRO A 27 5.12 0.95 4.99
CA PRO A 27 4.64 2.33 5.12
C PRO A 27 5.27 3.32 4.15
N CYS A 28 6.58 3.24 3.93
CA CYS A 28 7.26 4.13 3.00
C CYS A 28 6.92 3.77 1.54
N GLU A 29 6.81 2.48 1.21
CA GLU A 29 6.39 2.02 -0.12
C GLU A 29 5.00 2.57 -0.45
N PHE A 30 4.05 2.44 0.48
CA PHE A 30 2.71 2.98 0.32
C PHE A 30 2.74 4.51 0.15
N GLY A 31 3.51 5.22 0.97
CA GLY A 31 3.69 6.66 0.83
C GLY A 31 4.19 7.07 -0.55
N GLN A 32 5.11 6.31 -1.14
CA GLN A 32 5.59 6.53 -2.50
C GLN A 32 4.49 6.25 -3.54
N VAL A 33 3.69 5.20 -3.37
CA VAL A 33 2.55 4.90 -4.26
C VAL A 33 1.56 6.07 -4.29
N LEU A 34 1.27 6.69 -3.15
CA LEU A 34 0.36 7.84 -3.06
C LEU A 34 0.86 9.11 -3.76
N THR A 35 2.15 9.20 -4.13
CA THR A 35 2.68 10.32 -4.92
C THR A 35 2.28 10.26 -6.39
N ASN A 36 1.68 9.17 -6.84
CA ASN A 36 1.23 9.03 -8.21
C ASN A 36 -0.05 9.87 -8.43
N ASP A 37 0.01 10.80 -9.38
CA ASP A 37 -1.08 11.71 -9.73
C ASP A 37 -2.42 11.01 -10.02
N LYS A 38 -2.39 9.74 -10.44
CA LYS A 38 -3.61 8.96 -10.72
C LYS A 38 -4.53 8.80 -9.51
N TYR A 39 -4.00 8.92 -8.29
CA TYR A 39 -4.77 8.74 -7.06
C TYR A 39 -5.35 10.04 -6.52
N HIS A 40 -5.00 11.20 -7.09
CA HIS A 40 -5.50 12.51 -6.68
C HIS A 40 -5.36 12.81 -5.19
N VAL A 41 -4.36 12.21 -4.53
CA VAL A 41 -4.05 12.48 -3.12
C VAL A 41 -3.19 13.72 -3.03
N SER A 42 -3.59 14.68 -2.22
CA SER A 42 -2.75 15.85 -1.95
C SER A 42 -1.45 15.40 -1.30
N PHE A 43 -0.32 15.93 -1.79
CA PHE A 43 0.99 15.62 -1.26
C PHE A 43 1.04 15.73 0.28
N TRP A 44 0.42 16.77 0.84
CA TRP A 44 0.43 17.05 2.29
C TRP A 44 -0.42 16.08 3.12
N GLN A 45 -1.32 15.35 2.48
CA GLN A 45 -2.19 14.36 3.13
C GLN A 45 -1.55 12.97 3.18
N ILE A 46 -0.53 12.70 2.33
CA ILE A 46 0.11 11.39 2.22
C ILE A 46 0.55 10.84 3.59
N PRO A 47 1.23 11.60 4.48
CA PRO A 47 1.67 11.05 5.76
C PRO A 47 0.50 10.57 6.62
N THR A 48 -0.59 11.35 6.66
CA THR A 48 -1.80 11.01 7.41
C THR A 48 -2.48 9.77 6.83
N TRP A 49 -2.58 9.66 5.50
CA TRP A 49 -3.13 8.45 4.85
C TRP A 49 -2.32 7.20 5.15
N VAL A 50 -0.99 7.29 5.10
CA VAL A 50 -0.08 6.19 5.47
C VAL A 50 -0.31 5.77 6.92
N CYS A 51 -0.33 6.73 7.84
CA CYS A 51 -0.56 6.45 9.26
C CYS A 51 -1.94 5.81 9.51
N ILE A 52 -3.01 6.32 8.89
CA ILE A 52 -4.35 5.76 9.05
C ILE A 52 -4.39 4.31 8.55
N GLY A 53 -3.89 4.04 7.35
CA GLY A 53 -3.85 2.68 6.81
C GLY A 53 -3.02 1.72 7.65
N TYR A 54 -1.89 2.21 8.19
CA TYR A 54 -1.04 1.44 9.09
C TYR A 54 -1.74 1.09 10.41
N LEU A 55 -2.34 2.07 11.09
CA LEU A 55 -3.06 1.80 12.35
C LEU A 55 -4.37 1.03 12.13
N ALA A 56 -5.02 1.17 10.98
CA ALA A 56 -6.28 0.51 10.68
C ALA A 56 -6.08 -0.99 10.42
N THR A 57 -5.14 -1.35 9.55
CA THR A 57 -4.98 -2.74 9.04
C THR A 57 -3.55 -3.20 8.90
N ASN A 58 -2.58 -2.38 9.33
CA ASN A 58 -1.17 -2.56 8.99
C ASN A 58 -0.96 -2.61 7.47
N LEU A 59 -1.63 -1.70 6.74
CA LEU A 59 -1.52 -1.54 5.29
C LEU A 59 -1.87 -2.81 4.47
N ASN A 60 -2.81 -3.61 4.97
CA ASN A 60 -3.28 -4.83 4.30
C ASN A 60 -4.43 -4.50 3.35
N THR A 61 -4.23 -4.67 2.04
CA THR A 61 -5.27 -4.39 1.03
C THR A 61 -6.42 -5.35 1.14
N SER A 62 -6.20 -6.60 1.53
CA SER A 62 -7.25 -7.62 1.55
C SER A 62 -8.00 -7.70 2.89
N TYR A 63 -7.91 -6.68 3.75
CA TYR A 63 -8.55 -6.72 5.07
C TYR A 63 -10.07 -6.86 4.93
N ASN A 64 -10.66 -7.82 5.65
CA ASN A 64 -12.09 -8.12 5.60
C ASN A 64 -12.59 -8.67 6.93
N GLU A 65 -13.00 -7.79 7.83
CA GLU A 65 -13.57 -8.21 9.11
C GLU A 65 -14.71 -7.30 9.55
N PHE A 66 -15.73 -7.88 10.16
CA PHE A 66 -16.87 -7.16 10.75
C PHE A 66 -17.59 -6.18 9.79
N GLY A 67 -17.55 -6.45 8.48
CA GLY A 67 -18.14 -5.58 7.45
C GLY A 67 -17.32 -4.34 7.10
N TYR A 68 -16.04 -4.32 7.46
CA TYR A 68 -15.05 -3.32 7.04
C TYR A 68 -14.08 -3.94 6.04
N HIS A 69 -13.73 -3.18 5.02
CA HIS A 69 -12.97 -3.64 3.87
C HIS A 69 -11.72 -2.78 3.65
N GLY A 70 -10.67 -3.43 3.20
CA GLY A 70 -9.51 -2.77 2.63
C GLY A 70 -8.60 -2.11 3.63
N LEU A 71 -7.52 -1.57 3.07
CA LEU A 71 -6.43 -0.91 3.79
C LEU A 71 -6.93 0.18 4.76
N PHE A 72 -7.98 0.91 4.36
CA PHE A 72 -8.56 2.01 5.12
C PHE A 72 -9.74 1.63 6.04
N ARG A 73 -10.05 0.33 6.21
CA ARG A 73 -11.23 -0.16 6.96
C ARG A 73 -12.50 0.60 6.60
N ILE A 74 -12.87 0.60 5.33
CA ILE A 74 -14.07 1.27 4.83
C ILE A 74 -15.31 0.45 5.21
N ALA A 75 -16.29 1.08 5.85
CA ALA A 75 -17.52 0.41 6.29
C ALA A 75 -18.41 0.07 5.08
N GLY A 76 -18.43 -1.20 4.67
CA GLY A 76 -18.99 -1.61 3.39
C GLY A 76 -20.50 -1.34 3.26
N LYS A 77 -21.23 -1.53 4.35
CA LYS A 77 -22.69 -1.29 4.43
C LYS A 77 -23.09 0.14 4.02
N HIS A 78 -22.23 1.12 4.27
CA HIS A 78 -22.54 2.52 3.97
C HIS A 78 -21.81 3.00 2.71
N TRP A 79 -20.51 2.71 2.60
CA TRP A 79 -19.64 3.40 1.65
C TRP A 79 -19.53 2.74 0.28
N CYS A 80 -19.59 1.41 0.17
CA CYS A 80 -19.47 0.76 -1.15
C CYS A 80 -20.53 1.29 -2.13
N GLY A 81 -21.78 1.40 -1.69
CA GLY A 81 -22.86 1.98 -2.50
C GLY A 81 -22.69 3.47 -2.80
N GLN A 82 -22.22 4.27 -1.82
CA GLN A 82 -22.00 5.72 -2.00
C GLN A 82 -20.82 6.01 -2.94
N CYS A 83 -19.78 5.19 -2.88
CA CYS A 83 -18.62 5.24 -3.76
C CYS A 83 -18.87 4.58 -5.13
N ASN A 84 -20.04 3.95 -5.34
CA ASN A 84 -20.38 3.21 -6.56
C ASN A 84 -19.36 2.09 -6.90
N VAL A 85 -18.94 1.34 -5.88
CA VAL A 85 -18.00 0.21 -5.98
C VAL A 85 -18.58 -1.03 -5.31
N THR A 86 -18.20 -2.21 -5.76
CA THR A 86 -18.44 -3.46 -5.02
C THR A 86 -17.44 -3.56 -3.87
N CYS A 87 -17.82 -4.04 -2.69
CA CYS A 87 -16.89 -4.11 -1.57
C CYS A 87 -15.67 -5.03 -1.82
N ASP A 88 -15.79 -5.99 -2.75
CA ASP A 88 -14.67 -6.84 -3.17
C ASP A 88 -13.54 -6.06 -3.88
N LYS A 89 -13.86 -4.90 -4.46
CA LYS A 89 -12.89 -4.03 -5.13
C LYS A 89 -11.94 -3.37 -4.13
N LEU A 90 -12.50 -2.95 -2.99
CA LEU A 90 -11.74 -2.43 -1.84
C LEU A 90 -10.85 -3.50 -1.15
N MET A 91 -10.78 -4.72 -1.66
CA MET A 91 -10.01 -5.82 -1.08
C MET A 91 -8.99 -6.41 -2.07
N ASP A 92 -8.90 -5.86 -3.28
CA ASP A 92 -7.93 -6.27 -4.28
C ASP A 92 -6.64 -5.43 -4.18
N ASP A 93 -5.69 -5.67 -5.07
CA ASP A 93 -4.39 -5.00 -5.03
C ASP A 93 -4.39 -3.62 -5.74
N ASP A 94 -5.44 -3.30 -6.50
CA ASP A 94 -5.59 -2.05 -7.23
C ASP A 94 -6.23 -0.97 -6.36
N LEU A 95 -5.37 -0.19 -5.71
CA LEU A 95 -5.75 0.92 -4.84
C LEU A 95 -6.56 2.06 -5.50
N THR A 96 -6.83 1.99 -6.80
CA THR A 96 -7.49 3.07 -7.53
C THR A 96 -8.89 3.34 -6.98
N ASP A 97 -9.67 2.29 -6.71
CA ASP A 97 -11.01 2.46 -6.14
C ASP A 97 -10.99 2.66 -4.61
N ASP A 98 -10.03 2.06 -3.90
CA ASP A 98 -9.81 2.32 -2.47
C ASP A 98 -9.57 3.80 -2.18
N LEU A 99 -8.60 4.40 -2.89
CA LEU A 99 -8.21 5.79 -2.68
C LEU A 99 -9.28 6.74 -3.19
N ALA A 100 -9.94 6.44 -4.32
CA ALA A 100 -11.07 7.23 -4.77
C ALA A 100 -12.20 7.25 -3.73
N CYS A 101 -12.52 6.10 -3.13
CA CYS A 101 -13.54 6.03 -2.09
C CYS A 101 -13.08 6.70 -0.78
N ALA A 102 -11.82 6.53 -0.37
CA ALA A 102 -11.28 7.20 0.82
C ALA A 102 -11.26 8.73 0.66
N VAL A 103 -10.82 9.25 -0.49
CA VAL A 103 -10.87 10.69 -0.80
C VAL A 103 -12.31 11.19 -0.82
N HIS A 104 -13.23 10.42 -1.41
CA HIS A 104 -14.65 10.76 -1.37
C HIS A 104 -15.20 10.86 0.07
N ILE A 105 -14.86 9.91 0.94
CA ILE A 105 -15.23 9.92 2.36
C ILE A 105 -14.64 11.16 3.05
N TYR A 106 -13.36 11.45 2.79
CA TYR A 106 -12.68 12.64 3.32
C TYR A 106 -13.44 13.90 2.92
N ASP A 107 -13.72 14.10 1.63
CA ASP A 107 -14.41 15.29 1.13
C ASP A 107 -15.82 15.45 1.73
N ARG A 108 -16.55 14.33 1.92
CA ARG A 108 -17.88 14.34 2.56
C ARG A 108 -17.85 14.75 4.03
N HIS A 109 -16.73 14.54 4.72
CA HIS A 109 -16.55 14.91 6.13
C HIS A 109 -15.76 16.20 6.32
N ASN A 110 -15.14 16.71 5.27
CA ASN A 110 -14.32 17.90 5.33
C ASN A 110 -15.23 19.13 5.35
N THR A 111 -15.08 19.94 6.40
CA THR A 111 -15.86 21.17 6.58
C THR A 111 -14.91 22.29 6.99
N GLU A 112 -15.40 23.52 7.01
CA GLU A 112 -14.64 24.68 7.45
C GLU A 112 -14.03 24.51 8.87
N HIS A 113 -14.70 23.76 9.74
CA HIS A 113 -14.33 23.63 11.16
C HIS A 113 -13.83 22.23 11.54
N SER A 114 -13.81 21.28 10.61
CA SER A 114 -13.43 19.89 10.88
C SER A 114 -12.74 19.25 9.69
N SER A 115 -11.59 18.64 9.95
CA SER A 115 -10.85 17.83 8.97
C SER A 115 -11.67 16.61 8.53
N GLY A 116 -11.67 16.34 7.22
CA GLY A 116 -12.29 15.14 6.65
C GLY A 116 -11.75 13.82 7.21
N PHE A 117 -10.52 13.81 7.71
CA PHE A 117 -9.93 12.61 8.34
C PHE A 117 -10.64 12.17 9.62
N ASN A 118 -11.47 13.02 10.23
CA ASN A 118 -12.28 12.64 11.38
C ASN A 118 -13.24 11.47 11.09
N ALA A 119 -13.51 11.16 9.82
CA ALA A 119 -14.24 9.94 9.42
C ALA A 119 -13.59 8.63 9.92
N TRP A 120 -12.29 8.63 10.19
CA TRP A 120 -11.54 7.48 10.72
C TRP A 120 -11.38 7.47 12.25
N GLY A 121 -11.99 8.42 12.96
CA GLY A 121 -12.09 8.44 14.42
C GLY A 121 -10.74 8.25 15.14
N THR A 122 -10.63 7.20 15.94
CA THR A 122 -9.45 6.93 16.78
C THR A 122 -8.17 6.69 15.97
N PHE A 123 -8.25 6.17 14.74
CA PHE A 123 -7.06 6.04 13.90
C PHE A 123 -6.49 7.41 13.58
N TYR A 124 -7.33 8.34 13.12
CA TYR A 124 -6.90 9.70 12.83
C TYR A 124 -6.43 10.46 14.07
N SER A 125 -7.06 10.27 15.24
CA SER A 125 -6.60 10.94 16.46
C SER A 125 -5.16 10.60 16.84
N ASN A 126 -4.70 9.40 16.49
CA ASN A 126 -3.31 8.96 16.69
C ASN A 126 -2.38 9.36 15.51
N CYS A 127 -2.94 9.88 14.41
CA CYS A 127 -2.21 10.31 13.22
C CYS A 127 -2.09 11.84 13.09
N LYS A 128 -2.28 12.59 14.17
CA LYS A 128 -1.97 14.04 14.20
C LYS A 128 -0.46 14.30 14.07
N GLU A 129 0.34 13.36 14.55
CA GLU A 129 1.78 13.26 14.32
C GLU A 129 2.04 11.96 13.52
N PRO A 130 1.88 11.96 12.19
CA PRO A 130 1.79 10.73 11.40
C PRO A 130 3.00 9.80 11.51
N TRP A 131 4.18 10.38 11.77
CA TRP A 131 5.45 9.64 11.82
C TRP A 131 5.75 8.98 13.17
N LYS A 132 5.03 9.35 14.24
CA LYS A 132 5.26 8.84 15.59
C LYS A 132 5.19 7.31 15.68
N HIS A 133 4.31 6.71 14.90
CA HIS A 133 4.09 5.26 14.87
C HIS A 133 4.94 4.53 13.82
N LEU A 134 5.77 5.28 13.08
CA LEU A 134 6.56 4.79 11.96
C LEU A 134 8.06 4.96 12.19
N HIS A 135 8.50 5.24 13.42
CA HIS A 135 9.90 5.53 13.74
C HIS A 135 10.86 4.37 13.40
N ASP A 136 10.38 3.12 13.43
CA ASP A 136 11.16 1.94 13.05
C ASP A 136 11.26 1.75 11.52
N HIS A 137 10.48 2.52 10.74
CA HIS A 137 10.53 2.56 9.29
C HIS A 137 11.27 3.85 8.86
N ASP A 138 12.44 3.73 8.22
CA ASP A 138 13.23 4.90 7.75
C ASP A 138 12.58 5.59 6.54
N CYS A 139 11.39 6.16 6.73
CA CYS A 139 10.67 6.94 5.72
C CYS A 139 11.24 8.37 5.58
N HIS A 140 12.15 8.78 6.48
CA HIS A 140 12.74 10.11 6.54
C HIS A 140 13.47 10.44 5.23
N LYS A 141 14.28 9.49 4.74
CA LYS A 141 15.04 9.66 3.51
C LYS A 141 14.13 9.83 2.29
N MET A 142 13.07 9.02 2.20
CA MET A 142 12.09 9.10 1.13
C MET A 142 11.40 10.45 1.13
N TRP A 143 10.83 10.86 2.26
CA TRP A 143 10.04 12.07 2.33
C TRP A 143 10.87 13.34 2.16
N LYS A 144 12.09 13.36 2.72
CA LYS A 144 13.05 14.45 2.47
C LYS A 144 13.31 14.61 0.98
N PHE A 145 13.49 13.50 0.27
CA PHE A 145 13.70 13.50 -1.17
C PHE A 145 12.44 13.94 -1.94
N LEU A 146 11.25 13.54 -1.50
CA LEU A 146 9.97 13.97 -2.08
C LEU A 146 9.74 15.48 -1.89
N LEU A 147 9.98 16.02 -0.69
CA LEU A 147 9.90 17.46 -0.41
C LEU A 147 10.83 18.29 -1.30
N LEU A 148 12.04 17.80 -1.56
CA LEU A 148 12.99 18.46 -2.46
C LEU A 148 12.52 18.53 -3.92
N ARG A 149 11.56 17.68 -4.32
CA ARG A 149 10.98 17.69 -5.67
C ARG A 149 9.83 18.71 -5.82
N LEU A 150 9.27 19.21 -4.73
CA LEU A 150 8.20 20.21 -4.80
C LEU A 150 8.74 21.58 -5.22
N PRO A 151 8.02 22.33 -6.07
CA PRO A 151 8.35 23.72 -6.35
C PRO A 151 8.38 24.53 -5.05
N LYS A 152 9.47 25.28 -4.82
CA LYS A 152 9.66 26.06 -3.59
C LYS A 152 8.45 26.93 -3.22
N TYR A 153 7.81 27.54 -4.22
CA TYR A 153 6.62 28.37 -4.03
C TYR A 153 5.42 27.60 -3.45
N GLU A 154 5.24 26.33 -3.82
CA GLU A 154 4.15 25.50 -3.34
C GLU A 154 4.35 25.05 -1.89
N LEU A 155 5.60 24.70 -1.54
CA LEU A 155 6.03 24.43 -0.17
C LEU A 155 5.85 25.67 0.71
N ASP A 156 6.35 26.84 0.27
CA ASP A 156 6.25 28.09 1.02
C ASP A 156 4.78 28.51 1.24
N ARG A 157 3.92 28.32 0.22
CA ARG A 157 2.48 28.60 0.33
C ARG A 157 1.82 27.72 1.39
N HIS A 158 2.08 26.42 1.39
CA HIS A 158 1.48 25.51 2.37
C HIS A 158 1.96 25.80 3.79
N LEU A 159 3.25 26.05 3.97
CA LEU A 159 3.81 26.46 5.26
C LEU A 159 3.18 27.78 5.75
N ALA A 160 2.92 28.72 4.85
CA ALA A 160 2.25 29.98 5.17
C ALA A 160 0.76 29.80 5.53
N THR A 161 0.02 28.95 4.82
CA THR A 161 -1.37 28.60 5.15
C THR A 161 -1.47 27.96 6.53
N GLN A 162 -0.57 27.03 6.85
CA GLN A 162 -0.50 26.41 8.17
C GLN A 162 -0.14 27.43 9.27
N ARG A 163 0.85 28.30 9.02
CA ARG A 163 1.23 29.39 9.94
C ARG A 163 0.10 30.40 10.18
N GLY A 164 -0.78 30.61 9.20
CA GLY A 164 -1.98 31.44 9.34
C GLY A 164 -3.11 30.78 10.14
N GLN A 165 -3.09 29.45 10.26
CA GLN A 165 -4.06 28.68 11.04
C GLN A 165 -3.63 28.54 12.51
N THR A 166 -2.34 28.73 12.82
CA THR A 166 -1.72 28.69 14.15
C THR A 166 -1.30 30.07 14.68
N THR A 167 -2.10 31.13 14.51
CA THR A 167 -1.78 32.45 15.12
C THR A 167 -2.00 32.51 16.64
N VAL A 168 -1.55 31.48 17.38
CA VAL A 168 -1.12 31.57 18.77
C VAL A 168 0.19 30.80 18.88
N SER A 169 1.28 31.57 19.02
CA SER A 169 2.69 31.16 19.17
C SER A 169 3.43 30.70 17.91
N ALA A 170 4.60 31.31 17.71
CA ALA A 170 5.53 30.96 16.65
C ALA A 170 6.15 29.60 16.95
N LEU A 171 5.95 28.66 16.04
CA LEU A 171 6.37 27.28 16.16
C LEU A 171 7.22 26.90 14.95
N GLU A 172 8.35 26.26 15.22
CA GLU A 172 9.32 25.79 14.23
C GLU A 172 8.77 24.56 13.47
N ALA A 173 9.46 24.12 12.42
CA ALA A 173 9.00 23.01 11.55
C ALA A 173 8.69 21.69 12.29
N ASP A 174 9.09 21.59 13.56
CA ASP A 174 8.82 20.49 14.48
C ASP A 174 7.34 20.33 14.86
N GLU A 175 6.55 21.40 14.94
CA GLU A 175 5.16 21.30 15.40
C GLU A 175 4.14 21.08 14.26
N VAL A 176 4.58 21.12 13.01
CA VAL A 176 3.72 20.87 11.83
C VAL A 176 3.67 19.37 11.48
N GLY A 177 4.32 18.49 12.25
CA GLY A 177 4.42 17.06 11.92
C GLY A 177 5.14 16.80 10.57
N ILE A 178 5.84 17.81 10.06
CA ILE A 178 6.72 17.73 8.89
C ILE A 178 8.15 17.39 9.34
N SER A 179 8.51 17.68 10.59
CA SER A 179 9.77 17.21 11.10
C SER A 179 9.73 15.71 11.35
N PHE A 180 10.84 15.12 10.95
CA PHE A 180 11.19 13.79 11.35
C PHE A 180 11.87 13.88 12.70
N PRO A 181 11.61 12.95 13.63
CA PRO A 181 12.46 12.85 14.81
C PRO A 181 13.90 12.73 14.32
N ASP A 182 14.74 13.68 14.74
CA ASP A 182 16.17 13.58 14.51
C ASP A 182 16.62 12.22 15.01
N VAL A 183 17.42 11.51 14.21
CA VAL A 183 18.04 10.25 14.65
C VAL A 183 18.98 10.61 15.80
N VAL A 184 18.47 10.53 17.03
CA VAL A 184 19.26 10.73 18.23
C VAL A 184 20.22 9.54 18.30
N ASN A 185 21.49 9.79 17.97
CA ASN A 185 22.58 8.91 18.37
C ASN A 185 22.68 8.99 19.90
N THR A 186 21.95 8.11 20.60
CA THR A 186 22.00 7.99 22.05
C THR A 186 23.25 7.23 22.47
N THR A 187 24.35 7.95 22.70
CA THR A 187 25.24 7.62 23.81
C THR A 187 24.74 8.40 25.04
N ASP A 188 23.88 7.78 25.85
CA ASP A 188 24.10 7.65 27.30
C ASP A 188 22.90 7.03 28.05
N SER A 189 23.20 5.90 28.68
CA SER A 189 22.76 5.40 29.99
C SER A 189 21.52 6.01 30.66
N SER A 190 20.43 5.24 30.74
CA SER A 190 19.74 4.97 32.01
C SER A 190 18.67 3.87 31.89
N ASN A 191 18.64 3.01 32.90
CA ASN A 191 17.78 1.85 33.09
C ASN A 191 16.28 2.11 32.88
N SER A 192 15.62 1.28 32.07
CA SER A 192 14.34 0.68 32.47
C SER A 192 14.09 -0.61 31.67
N THR A 193 13.86 -1.67 32.43
CA THR A 193 13.57 -3.03 31.99
C THR A 193 12.18 -3.13 31.36
N SER A 194 12.12 -3.55 30.10
CA SER A 194 11.06 -4.42 29.59
C SER A 194 11.62 -5.23 28.42
N ASP A 195 11.89 -6.49 28.70
CA ASP A 195 12.40 -7.50 27.78
C ASP A 195 11.26 -7.97 26.87
N HIS A 196 11.23 -7.46 25.63
CA HIS A 196 10.54 -8.12 24.53
C HIS A 196 11.54 -8.39 23.41
N ARG A 197 12.26 -9.49 23.59
CA ARG A 197 13.06 -10.17 22.58
C ARG A 197 12.18 -10.55 21.38
N THR A 198 12.22 -9.75 20.32
CA THR A 198 11.87 -10.22 18.97
C THR A 198 13.14 -10.15 18.12
N GLY A 199 13.52 -11.31 17.57
CA GLY A 199 14.76 -11.46 16.84
C GLY A 199 14.77 -10.59 15.59
N HIS A 200 15.80 -9.77 15.47
CA HIS A 200 16.19 -9.13 14.22
C HIS A 200 16.42 -10.21 13.15
N GLN A 201 15.46 -10.39 12.26
CA GLN A 201 15.78 -10.83 10.91
C GLN A 201 16.15 -9.58 10.13
N ALA A 202 17.46 -9.37 9.98
CA ALA A 202 18.01 -8.59 8.89
C ALA A 202 17.56 -9.25 7.58
N GLY A 203 16.41 -8.82 7.06
CA GLY A 203 15.95 -9.11 5.71
C GLY A 203 16.68 -8.18 4.77
N TRP A 204 17.61 -8.74 4.02
CA TRP A 204 18.37 -8.03 3.00
C TRP A 204 17.38 -7.44 2.01
N ALA A 205 17.68 -6.26 1.46
CA ALA A 205 16.94 -5.68 0.34
C ALA A 205 16.96 -6.68 -0.82
N VAL A 206 15.97 -7.56 -0.86
CA VAL A 206 15.58 -8.27 -2.07
C VAL A 206 15.05 -7.17 -2.94
N HIS A 207 15.79 -6.82 -3.99
CA HIS A 207 15.20 -6.16 -5.15
C HIS A 207 14.08 -7.09 -5.64
N HIS A 208 12.89 -6.95 -5.07
CA HIS A 208 11.67 -7.39 -5.71
C HIS A 208 11.60 -6.53 -6.96
N LEU A 209 12.12 -7.08 -8.07
CA LEU A 209 11.57 -6.81 -9.38
C LEU A 209 10.08 -7.14 -9.25
N LEU A 210 9.29 -6.16 -8.81
CA LEU A 210 7.86 -6.16 -8.97
C LEU A 210 7.69 -6.30 -10.49
N LEU A 211 7.49 -7.53 -10.97
CA LEU A 211 6.92 -7.70 -12.28
C LEU A 211 5.58 -6.98 -12.17
N SER A 212 5.51 -5.78 -12.76
CA SER A 212 4.24 -5.11 -13.03
C SER A 212 3.23 -6.13 -13.57
N ASP A 213 1.93 -5.90 -13.42
CA ASP A 213 0.89 -6.80 -13.96
C ASP A 213 1.18 -7.20 -15.43
N SER A 214 1.74 -6.26 -16.20
CA SER A 214 2.26 -6.47 -17.56
C SER A 214 3.39 -7.50 -17.67
N GLY A 215 4.32 -7.53 -16.73
CA GLY A 215 5.45 -8.46 -16.69
C GLY A 215 5.03 -9.90 -16.40
N ILE A 216 4.04 -10.08 -15.52
CA ILE A 216 3.44 -11.39 -15.25
C ILE A 216 2.63 -11.85 -16.46
N LEU A 217 1.85 -10.95 -17.08
CA LEU A 217 1.13 -11.24 -18.31
C LEU A 217 2.09 -11.67 -19.44
N ILE A 218 3.22 -10.99 -19.59
CA ILE A 218 4.26 -11.34 -20.56
C ILE A 218 4.85 -12.72 -20.24
N LEU A 219 5.15 -13.01 -18.97
CA LEU A 219 5.68 -14.31 -18.56
C LEU A 219 4.69 -15.45 -18.85
N VAL A 220 3.40 -15.24 -18.54
CA VAL A 220 2.32 -16.20 -18.83
C VAL A 220 2.15 -16.38 -20.34
N LEU A 221 2.15 -15.30 -21.13
CA LEU A 221 2.07 -15.38 -22.59
C LEU A 221 3.28 -16.12 -23.18
N LEU A 222 4.49 -15.84 -22.69
CA LEU A 222 5.70 -16.55 -23.10
C LEU A 222 5.63 -18.05 -22.79
N LEU A 223 5.14 -18.42 -21.60
CA LEU A 223 4.94 -19.82 -21.23
C LEU A 223 3.90 -20.49 -22.15
N ILE A 224 2.79 -19.81 -22.47
CA ILE A 224 1.79 -20.31 -23.42
C ILE A 224 2.40 -20.54 -24.80
N PHE A 225 3.19 -19.59 -25.32
CA PHE A 225 3.85 -19.72 -26.62
C PHE A 225 4.88 -20.86 -26.65
N VAL A 226 5.65 -21.03 -25.57
CA VAL A 226 6.61 -22.13 -25.44
C VAL A 226 5.88 -23.47 -25.42
N VAL A 227 4.80 -23.60 -24.63
CA VAL A 227 4.00 -24.82 -24.56
C VAL A 227 3.33 -25.12 -25.91
N ALA A 228 2.71 -24.12 -26.55
CA ALA A 228 2.09 -24.28 -27.86
C ALA A 228 3.11 -24.65 -28.95
N GLY A 229 4.31 -24.06 -28.91
CA GLY A 229 5.41 -24.39 -29.81
C GLY A 229 5.89 -25.83 -29.61
N LEU A 230 6.04 -26.28 -28.37
CA LEU A 230 6.40 -27.66 -28.05
C LEU A 230 5.33 -28.66 -28.50
N VAL A 231 4.04 -28.32 -28.37
CA VAL A 231 2.91 -29.13 -28.86
C VAL A 231 2.92 -29.22 -30.39
N GLU A 232 3.17 -28.11 -31.09
CA GLU A 232 3.20 -28.08 -32.55
C GLU A 232 4.41 -28.83 -33.12
N VAL A 233 5.56 -28.72 -32.46
CA VAL A 233 6.76 -29.55 -32.75
C VAL A 233 6.41 -31.03 -32.58
N TRP A 234 5.79 -31.40 -31.47
CA TRP A 234 5.33 -32.77 -31.22
C TRP A 234 4.38 -33.30 -32.30
N ARG A 235 3.41 -32.47 -32.70
CA ARG A 235 2.43 -32.79 -33.75
C ARG A 235 3.12 -33.05 -35.08
N ARG A 236 4.15 -32.27 -35.45
CA ARG A 236 4.91 -32.46 -36.70
C ARG A 236 5.75 -33.72 -36.74
N TYR A 237 6.21 -34.20 -35.59
CA TYR A 237 7.00 -35.42 -35.50
C TYR A 237 6.14 -36.69 -35.32
N GLU A 238 4.81 -36.57 -35.41
CA GLU A 238 3.83 -37.68 -35.27
C GLU A 238 4.09 -38.58 -34.05
N LEU A 239 4.61 -37.98 -32.98
CA LEU A 239 4.94 -38.71 -31.76
C LEU A 239 3.64 -39.17 -31.09
N PRO A 240 3.51 -40.45 -30.71
CA PRO A 240 2.26 -40.98 -30.20
C PRO A 240 1.89 -40.29 -28.88
N TYR A 241 0.65 -39.78 -28.78
CA TYR A 241 0.14 -39.07 -27.60
C TYR A 241 0.28 -39.84 -26.27
N SER A 242 0.52 -41.16 -26.32
CA SER A 242 0.88 -42.00 -25.17
C SER A 242 2.24 -41.68 -24.55
N THR A 243 3.11 -40.96 -25.26
CA THR A 243 4.46 -40.57 -24.80
C THR A 243 4.52 -39.12 -24.29
N MET A 244 3.49 -38.31 -24.56
CA MET A 244 3.41 -36.92 -24.11
C MET A 244 2.97 -36.80 -22.63
N CYS A 245 2.43 -37.88 -22.08
CA CYS A 245 2.13 -38.08 -20.67
C CYS A 245 2.49 -39.52 -20.31
N PRO A 246 3.64 -39.77 -19.64
CA PRO A 246 3.94 -41.06 -19.04
C PRO A 246 2.86 -41.51 -18.09
#